data_AF-A0A9X8H684-F1
#
_entry.id   AF-A0A9X8H684-F1
#
_cell.length_a   1.000
_cell.length_b   1.000
_cell.length_c   1.000
_cell.angle_alpha   90.00
_cell.angle_beta   90.00
_cell.angle_gamma   90.00
#
_symmetry.space_group_name_H-M   'P 1'
#
loop_
_entity.id
_entity.type
_entity.pdbx_description
1 polymer ?
#
loop_
_entity_poly.entity_id
_entity_poly.type
_entity_poly.pdbx_seq_one_letter_code
_entity_poly.pdbx_strand_id
1 'polypeptide(L)'
;MNGKGGKKRKAAAMSVEDEIAAVNDILQSETTSRVGKRLKTLIDAHPDMTKEQLGNTMCMWGTAISRIASENDDATLAEAAMDKFHQALTLLGQDEMGPYGMALYGSTSMIVATEKQDRSVLEAALAQFDAAVAMDTPEAFESPFQYAKALKEGSVLVQHLIDATGDENDDNDSGDETGDDEVEDEVSKEDMSEVVLLQAQLTALLATAAPDAIFDLFKQAYELHRENVNALIEMNTFVCRVELTFNEVVPKVLDVLGRNLVAQLKASSSSNELHAHALKVLQCAHHLHDAFGCYSLAALHALPAFVNPTECHVWLDTCESYGVLDDEFQARDFITMKDQDWFGAFAAPNGTLHPVHAELVVAPSAPSPSSSS
;
A
#
# COMPACT_ATOMS: atom_id res chain seq x y z
N MET A 1 -63.97 -0.31 55.35
CA MET A 1 -62.69 -1.02 55.48
C MET A 1 -62.31 -1.57 54.11
N ASN A 2 -61.59 -0.80 53.28
CA ASN A 2 -61.06 -1.29 52.00
C ASN A 2 -59.53 -1.34 52.11
N GLY A 3 -59.01 -2.55 52.28
CA GLY A 3 -57.58 -2.83 52.25
C GLY A 3 -57.06 -2.72 50.82
N LYS A 4 -56.27 -1.68 50.54
CA LYS A 4 -55.38 -1.66 49.38
C LYS A 4 -54.12 -2.44 49.75
N GLY A 5 -54.08 -3.70 49.33
CA GLY A 5 -52.85 -4.49 49.30
C GLY A 5 -51.88 -3.86 48.31
N GLY A 6 -50.91 -3.11 48.84
CA GLY A 6 -49.78 -2.61 48.07
C GLY A 6 -48.91 -3.80 47.63
N LYS A 7 -49.14 -4.31 46.41
CA LYS A 7 -48.13 -5.07 45.69
C LYS A 7 -46.96 -4.13 45.42
N LYS A 8 -45.95 -4.15 46.30
CA LYS A 8 -44.60 -3.73 45.94
C LYS A 8 -44.21 -4.59 44.73
N ARG A 9 -44.20 -3.99 43.54
CA ARG A 9 -43.52 -4.56 42.38
C ARG A 9 -42.07 -4.74 42.81
N LYS A 10 -41.66 -5.98 43.02
CA LYS A 10 -40.25 -6.34 43.12
C LYS A 10 -39.67 -5.96 41.76
N ALA A 11 -38.88 -4.90 41.68
CA ALA A 11 -38.11 -4.62 40.48
C ALA A 11 -37.38 -5.93 40.15
N ALA A 12 -37.55 -6.44 38.94
CA ALA A 12 -36.74 -7.56 38.48
C ALA A 12 -35.28 -7.12 38.67
N ALA A 13 -34.48 -7.93 39.37
CA ALA A 13 -33.05 -7.68 39.40
C ALA A 13 -32.58 -7.68 37.94
N MET A 14 -31.98 -6.57 37.51
CA MET A 14 -31.39 -6.50 36.18
C MET A 14 -30.32 -7.59 36.07
N SER A 15 -30.22 -8.24 34.92
CA SER A 15 -29.11 -9.15 34.67
C SER A 15 -27.81 -8.35 34.54
N VAL A 16 -26.66 -9.00 34.70
CA VAL A 16 -25.35 -8.35 34.49
C VAL A 16 -25.26 -7.80 33.07
N GLU A 17 -25.80 -8.54 32.10
CA GLU A 17 -25.90 -8.13 30.70
C GLU A 17 -26.74 -6.85 30.52
N ASP A 18 -27.89 -6.76 31.19
CA ASP A 18 -28.74 -5.56 31.15
C ASP A 18 -28.01 -4.34 31.75
N GLU A 19 -27.22 -4.55 32.81
CA GLU A 19 -26.44 -3.49 33.44
C GLU A 19 -25.25 -3.07 32.56
N ILE A 20 -24.54 -4.00 31.91
CA ILE A 20 -23.49 -3.70 30.92
C ILE A 20 -24.08 -2.89 29.77
N ALA A 21 -25.20 -3.34 29.19
CA ALA A 21 -25.87 -2.64 28.10
C ALA A 21 -26.28 -1.23 28.49
N ALA A 22 -26.84 -1.04 29.69
CA ALA A 22 -27.22 0.28 30.19
C ALA A 22 -26.01 1.22 30.36
N VAL A 23 -24.85 0.71 30.76
CA VAL A 23 -23.62 1.52 30.83
C VAL A 23 -23.09 1.83 29.42
N ASN A 24 -23.23 0.92 28.47
CA ASN A 24 -22.83 1.13 27.08
C ASN A 24 -23.67 2.21 26.41
N ASP A 25 -24.99 2.20 26.59
CA ASP A 25 -25.89 3.24 26.08
C ASP A 25 -25.46 4.64 26.55
N ILE A 26 -25.03 4.75 27.81
CA ILE A 26 -24.53 6.01 28.36
C ILE A 26 -23.21 6.42 27.70
N LEU A 27 -22.29 5.48 27.54
CA LEU A 27 -21.00 5.72 26.89
C LEU A 27 -21.19 6.20 25.44
N GLN A 28 -22.22 5.73 24.74
CA GLN A 28 -22.55 6.21 23.40
C GLN A 28 -23.18 7.62 23.39
N SER A 29 -23.81 8.04 24.49
CA SER A 29 -24.50 9.33 24.58
C SER A 29 -23.66 10.50 25.09
N GLU A 30 -22.69 10.25 25.99
CA GLU A 30 -21.87 11.31 26.61
C GLU A 30 -20.47 10.79 26.98
N THR A 31 -19.41 11.55 26.69
CA THR A 31 -18.06 11.35 27.27
C THR A 31 -18.04 11.86 28.70
N THR A 32 -18.08 10.98 29.71
CA THR A 32 -17.99 11.41 31.11
C THR A 32 -17.17 10.47 31.99
N SER A 33 -16.37 11.06 32.88
CA SER A 33 -15.67 10.37 33.98
C SER A 33 -16.60 9.55 34.90
N ARG A 34 -17.92 9.75 34.79
CA ARG A 34 -18.94 8.99 35.51
C ARG A 34 -19.04 7.54 35.02
N VAL A 35 -18.70 7.26 33.76
CA VAL A 35 -18.74 5.90 33.19
C VAL A 35 -17.76 4.98 33.93
N GLY A 36 -16.51 5.40 34.15
CA GLY A 36 -15.53 4.60 34.88
C GLY A 36 -15.96 4.24 36.31
N LYS A 37 -16.59 5.16 37.05
CA LYS A 37 -17.13 4.87 38.39
C LYS A 37 -18.26 3.84 38.36
N ARG A 38 -19.11 3.89 37.34
CA ARG A 38 -20.21 2.94 37.14
C ARG A 38 -19.69 1.55 36.78
N LEU A 39 -18.73 1.46 35.86
CA LEU A 39 -18.05 0.21 35.50
C LEU A 39 -17.35 -0.41 36.71
N LYS A 40 -16.68 0.41 37.52
CA LYS A 40 -16.09 -0.08 38.77
C LYS A 40 -17.15 -0.64 39.73
N THR A 41 -18.26 0.06 39.91
CA THR A 41 -19.36 -0.37 40.79
C THR A 41 -19.98 -1.68 40.30
N LEU A 42 -20.13 -1.82 38.97
CA LEU A 42 -20.62 -3.04 38.33
C LEU A 42 -19.70 -4.23 38.63
N ILE A 43 -18.38 -4.07 38.43
CA ILE A 43 -17.40 -5.13 38.70
C ILE A 43 -17.38 -5.50 40.20
N ASP A 44 -17.42 -4.50 41.08
CA ASP A 44 -17.40 -4.73 42.54
C ASP A 44 -18.72 -5.42 43.01
N ALA A 45 -19.84 -5.20 42.32
CA ALA A 45 -21.13 -5.81 42.63
C ALA A 45 -21.29 -7.24 42.10
N HIS A 46 -20.55 -7.60 41.04
CA HIS A 46 -20.63 -8.89 40.35
C HIS A 46 -19.23 -9.54 40.25
N PRO A 47 -18.66 -10.02 41.37
CA PRO A 47 -17.30 -10.60 41.39
C PRO A 47 -17.15 -11.89 40.58
N ASP A 48 -18.27 -12.50 40.22
CA ASP A 48 -18.43 -13.76 39.49
C ASP A 48 -18.76 -13.57 38.00
N MET A 49 -18.49 -12.37 37.45
CA MET A 49 -18.52 -12.10 36.02
C MET A 49 -17.74 -13.16 35.21
N THR A 50 -18.31 -13.57 34.07
CA THR A 50 -17.58 -14.40 33.10
C THR A 50 -16.39 -13.62 32.51
N LYS A 51 -15.43 -14.33 31.92
CA LYS A 51 -14.30 -13.68 31.22
C LYS A 51 -14.77 -12.73 30.13
N GLU A 52 -15.81 -13.12 29.40
CA GLU A 52 -16.43 -12.33 28.34
C GLU A 52 -17.07 -11.06 28.91
N GLN A 53 -17.90 -11.18 29.96
CA GLN A 53 -18.52 -10.03 30.63
C GLN A 53 -17.47 -9.06 31.19
N LEU A 54 -16.45 -9.59 31.87
CA LEU A 54 -15.37 -8.78 32.42
C LEU A 54 -14.54 -8.13 31.32
N GLY A 55 -14.22 -8.87 30.25
CA GLY A 55 -13.47 -8.37 29.11
C GLY A 55 -14.21 -7.24 28.39
N ASN A 56 -15.50 -7.40 28.10
CA ASN A 56 -16.34 -6.38 27.50
C ASN A 56 -16.44 -5.13 28.40
N THR A 57 -16.55 -5.35 29.71
CA THR A 57 -16.52 -4.26 30.70
C THR A 57 -15.19 -3.51 30.69
N MET A 58 -14.05 -4.21 30.54
CA MET A 58 -12.73 -3.59 30.41
C MET A 58 -12.59 -2.83 29.09
N CYS A 59 -13.08 -3.34 27.96
CA CYS A 59 -13.12 -2.62 26.69
C CYS A 59 -13.89 -1.30 26.83
N MET A 60 -15.09 -1.33 27.41
CA MET A 60 -15.88 -0.11 27.65
C MET A 60 -15.16 0.88 28.56
N TRP A 61 -14.43 0.38 29.57
CA TRP A 61 -13.64 1.23 30.45
C TRP A 61 -12.48 1.88 29.71
N GLY A 62 -11.73 1.09 28.92
CA GLY A 62 -10.67 1.58 28.03
C GLY A 62 -11.18 2.66 27.10
N THR A 63 -12.29 2.43 26.39
CA THR A 63 -12.91 3.40 25.49
C THR A 63 -13.30 4.69 26.20
N ALA A 64 -13.91 4.60 27.39
CA ALA A 64 -14.29 5.77 28.16
C ALA A 64 -13.08 6.62 28.57
N ILE A 65 -11.99 5.98 29.00
CA ILE A 65 -10.77 6.69 29.39
C ILE A 65 -10.07 7.24 28.14
N SER A 66 -9.97 6.46 27.06
CA SER A 66 -9.31 6.89 25.82
C SER A 66 -9.94 8.13 25.25
N ARG A 67 -11.27 8.23 25.22
CA ARG A 67 -11.92 9.45 24.71
C ARG A 67 -11.57 10.68 25.54
N ILE A 68 -11.53 10.53 26.87
CA ILE A 68 -11.10 11.63 27.76
C ILE A 68 -9.62 11.95 27.53
N ALA A 69 -8.77 10.93 27.33
CA ALA A 69 -7.35 11.13 27.04
C ALA A 69 -7.16 11.91 25.73
N SER A 70 -7.87 11.54 24.66
CA SER A 70 -7.83 12.23 23.37
C SER A 70 -8.37 13.66 23.44
N GLU A 71 -9.42 13.93 24.22
CA GLU A 71 -9.96 15.29 24.40
C GLU A 71 -8.99 16.24 25.14
N ASN A 72 -8.02 15.70 25.87
CA ASN A 72 -7.14 16.49 26.74
C ASN A 72 -5.64 16.28 26.44
N ASP A 73 -5.31 15.53 25.40
CA ASP A 73 -3.94 15.09 25.06
C ASP A 73 -3.17 14.51 26.28
N ASP A 74 -3.88 13.77 27.15
CA ASP A 74 -3.33 13.29 28.42
C ASP A 74 -2.74 11.88 28.28
N ALA A 75 -1.41 11.82 28.13
CA ALA A 75 -0.66 10.57 28.04
C ALA A 75 -0.84 9.64 29.25
N THR A 76 -1.07 10.18 30.46
CA THR A 76 -1.27 9.36 31.68
C THR A 76 -2.64 8.68 31.65
N LEU A 77 -3.66 9.39 31.18
CA LEU A 77 -4.97 8.79 30.94
C LEU A 77 -4.92 7.80 29.77
N ALA A 78 -4.17 8.10 28.71
CA ALA A 78 -3.99 7.18 27.59
C ALA A 78 -3.33 5.87 28.05
N GLU A 79 -2.30 5.90 28.90
CA GLU A 79 -1.72 4.69 29.51
C GLU A 79 -2.74 3.92 30.35
N ALA A 80 -3.55 4.61 31.16
CA ALA A 80 -4.59 3.96 31.95
C ALA A 80 -5.67 3.30 31.06
N ALA A 81 -5.95 3.87 29.88
CA ALA A 81 -6.82 3.26 28.88
C ALA A 81 -6.15 2.05 28.22
N MET A 82 -4.87 2.14 27.84
CA MET A 82 -4.08 1.02 27.30
C MET A 82 -4.07 -0.18 28.25
N ASP A 83 -3.92 0.04 29.56
CA ASP A 83 -3.98 -1.02 30.56
C ASP A 83 -5.33 -1.75 30.56
N LYS A 84 -6.43 -1.03 30.31
CA LYS A 84 -7.78 -1.61 30.23
C LYS A 84 -7.98 -2.38 28.94
N PHE A 85 -7.53 -1.84 27.82
CA PHE A 85 -7.56 -2.55 26.54
C PHE A 85 -6.69 -3.80 26.56
N HIS A 86 -5.51 -3.75 27.18
CA HIS A 86 -4.65 -4.92 27.37
C HIS A 86 -5.32 -6.01 28.23
N GLN A 87 -5.98 -5.61 29.31
CA GLN A 87 -6.78 -6.53 30.14
C GLN A 87 -7.92 -7.17 29.34
N ALA A 88 -8.63 -6.38 28.54
CA ALA A 88 -9.70 -6.87 27.68
C ALA A 88 -9.17 -7.86 26.64
N LEU A 89 -8.08 -7.51 25.95
CA LEU A 89 -7.41 -8.37 24.98
C LEU A 89 -6.97 -9.71 25.60
N THR A 90 -6.47 -9.68 26.83
CA THR A 90 -6.07 -10.90 27.56
C THR A 90 -7.27 -11.80 27.91
N LEU A 91 -8.43 -11.21 28.16
CA LEU A 91 -9.65 -11.92 28.54
C LEU A 91 -10.42 -12.46 27.33
N LEU A 92 -10.47 -11.68 26.25
CA LEU A 92 -11.32 -11.90 25.08
C LEU A 92 -10.56 -12.50 23.89
N GLY A 93 -9.29 -12.13 23.69
CA GLY A 93 -8.57 -12.35 22.43
C GLY A 93 -8.89 -11.28 21.38
N GLN A 94 -8.17 -11.30 20.26
CA GLN A 94 -8.31 -10.32 19.18
C GLN A 94 -9.68 -10.42 18.49
N ASP A 95 -10.12 -11.63 18.15
CA ASP A 95 -11.37 -11.87 17.42
C ASP A 95 -12.59 -11.25 18.10
N GLU A 96 -12.70 -11.42 19.43
CA GLU A 96 -13.81 -10.92 20.22
C GLU A 96 -13.66 -9.42 20.54
N MET A 97 -12.43 -8.90 20.58
CA MET A 97 -12.17 -7.46 20.68
C MET A 97 -12.55 -6.74 19.38
N GLY A 98 -12.42 -7.43 18.24
CA GLY A 98 -12.82 -6.98 16.92
C GLY A 98 -11.99 -5.82 16.35
N PRO A 99 -12.25 -5.45 15.08
CA PRO A 99 -11.49 -4.40 14.38
C PRO A 99 -11.60 -3.05 15.09
N TYR A 100 -12.81 -2.67 15.52
CA TYR A 100 -13.02 -1.41 16.23
C TYR A 100 -12.30 -1.34 17.58
N GLY A 101 -12.31 -2.43 18.38
CA GLY A 101 -11.62 -2.46 19.66
C GLY A 101 -10.10 -2.38 19.49
N MET A 102 -9.55 -3.10 18.52
CA MET A 102 -8.12 -3.05 18.20
C MET A 102 -7.69 -1.69 17.65
N ALA A 103 -8.49 -1.07 16.79
CA ALA A 103 -8.21 0.27 16.26
C ALA A 103 -8.22 1.33 17.38
N LEU A 104 -9.20 1.29 18.28
CA LEU A 104 -9.23 2.18 19.46
C LEU A 104 -7.99 1.99 20.34
N TYR A 105 -7.59 0.75 20.59
CA TYR A 105 -6.37 0.47 21.35
C TYR A 105 -5.14 1.05 20.65
N GLY A 106 -5.04 0.88 19.32
CA GLY A 106 -4.05 1.52 18.46
C GLY A 106 -4.00 3.03 18.65
N SER A 107 -5.15 3.70 18.52
CA SER A 107 -5.26 5.16 18.67
C SER A 107 -4.85 5.63 20.06
N THR A 108 -5.24 4.91 21.12
CA THR A 108 -4.79 5.23 22.48
C THR A 108 -3.28 5.09 22.62
N SER A 109 -2.70 4.02 22.05
CA SER A 109 -1.26 3.78 22.09
C SER A 109 -0.49 4.85 21.31
N MET A 110 -1.05 5.37 20.22
CA MET A 110 -0.45 6.48 19.46
C MET A 110 -0.31 7.75 20.30
N ILE A 111 -1.30 8.09 21.14
CA ILE A 111 -1.19 9.24 22.05
C ILE A 111 0.01 9.07 22.99
N VAL A 112 0.14 7.88 23.59
CA VAL A 112 1.28 7.59 24.48
C VAL A 112 2.61 7.62 23.72
N ALA A 113 2.66 7.02 22.53
CA ALA A 113 3.85 6.98 21.69
C ALA A 113 4.33 8.40 21.34
N THR A 114 3.42 9.28 20.90
CA THR A 114 3.74 10.65 20.50
C THR A 114 4.16 11.51 21.70
N GLU A 115 3.35 11.54 22.75
CA GLU A 115 3.61 12.39 23.93
C GLU A 115 4.87 11.98 24.70
N LYS A 116 5.17 10.67 24.74
CA LYS A 116 6.38 10.16 25.42
C LYS A 116 7.55 9.95 24.47
N GLN A 117 7.35 10.19 23.18
CA GLN A 117 8.30 9.91 22.13
C GLN A 117 8.86 8.47 22.21
N ASP A 118 7.98 7.50 22.49
CA ASP A 118 8.36 6.11 22.73
C ASP A 118 8.15 5.27 21.47
N ARG A 119 9.27 4.93 20.82
CA ARG A 119 9.28 4.08 19.63
C ARG A 119 8.70 2.69 19.86
N SER A 120 8.91 2.10 21.03
CA SER A 120 8.39 0.75 21.32
C SER A 120 6.87 0.75 21.44
N VAL A 121 6.30 1.83 21.98
CA VAL A 121 4.85 2.03 22.05
C VAL A 121 4.29 2.32 20.66
N LEU A 122 5.00 3.07 19.81
CA LEU A 122 4.63 3.27 18.41
C LEU A 122 4.54 1.94 17.66
N GLU A 123 5.57 1.09 17.75
CA GLU A 123 5.58 -0.22 17.08
C GLU A 123 4.42 -1.10 17.55
N ALA A 124 4.10 -1.07 18.85
CA ALA A 124 2.92 -1.76 19.39
C ALA A 124 1.59 -1.17 18.88
N ALA A 125 1.48 0.15 18.76
CA ALA A 125 0.30 0.84 18.24
C ALA A 125 0.04 0.43 16.78
N LEU A 126 1.09 0.42 15.94
CA LEU A 126 0.97 0.02 14.54
C LEU A 126 0.58 -1.46 14.40
N ALA A 127 1.07 -2.35 15.27
CA ALA A 127 0.65 -3.75 15.29
C ALA A 127 -0.83 -3.91 15.69
N GLN A 128 -1.37 -3.02 16.54
CA GLN A 128 -2.78 -3.03 16.90
C GLN A 128 -3.67 -2.61 15.72
N PHE A 129 -3.25 -1.60 14.96
CA PHE A 129 -3.95 -1.20 13.74
C PHE A 129 -3.86 -2.24 12.63
N ASP A 130 -2.70 -2.86 12.43
CA ASP A 130 -2.54 -3.95 11.47
C ASP A 130 -3.48 -5.12 11.79
N ALA A 131 -3.57 -5.49 13.07
CA ALA A 131 -4.54 -6.49 13.53
C ALA A 131 -6.00 -6.05 13.28
N ALA A 132 -6.31 -4.76 13.46
CA ALA A 132 -7.65 -4.23 13.18
C ALA A 132 -8.00 -4.37 11.69
N VAL A 133 -7.10 -3.99 10.79
CA VAL A 133 -7.27 -4.10 9.34
C VAL A 133 -7.40 -5.56 8.90
N ALA A 134 -6.60 -6.46 9.47
CA ALA A 134 -6.64 -7.88 9.13
C ALA A 134 -7.95 -8.58 9.51
N MET A 135 -8.66 -8.06 10.52
CA MET A 135 -9.98 -8.57 10.94
C MET A 135 -11.15 -7.94 10.18
N ASP A 136 -10.92 -6.81 9.51
CA ASP A 136 -11.98 -6.08 8.85
C ASP A 136 -12.29 -6.64 7.46
N THR A 137 -13.45 -6.27 6.93
CA THR A 137 -13.80 -6.62 5.55
C THR A 137 -13.00 -5.75 4.56
N PRO A 138 -12.68 -6.25 3.35
CA PRO A 138 -12.00 -5.45 2.33
C PRO A 138 -12.71 -4.15 1.94
N GLU A 139 -14.04 -4.08 2.16
CA GLU A 139 -14.86 -2.89 1.90
C GLU A 139 -14.90 -1.90 3.07
N ALA A 140 -14.32 -2.24 4.23
CA ALA A 140 -14.32 -1.36 5.39
C ALA A 140 -13.28 -0.24 5.24
N PHE A 141 -13.75 0.99 5.46
CA PHE A 141 -12.93 2.20 5.34
C PHE A 141 -12.23 2.58 6.64
N GLU A 142 -12.90 2.39 7.78
CA GLU A 142 -12.48 3.00 9.05
C GLU A 142 -11.14 2.45 9.55
N SER A 143 -10.96 1.12 9.59
CA SER A 143 -9.71 0.55 10.11
C SER A 143 -8.49 0.81 9.22
N PRO A 144 -8.55 0.74 7.87
CA PRO A 144 -7.44 1.18 7.02
C PRO A 144 -7.16 2.67 7.14
N PHE A 145 -8.20 3.51 7.23
CA PHE A 145 -8.04 4.95 7.39
C PHE A 145 -7.31 5.30 8.70
N GLN A 146 -7.74 4.74 9.83
CA GLN A 146 -7.09 4.97 11.11
C GLN A 146 -5.65 4.43 11.12
N TYR A 147 -5.39 3.30 10.45
CA TYR A 147 -4.03 2.77 10.33
C TYR A 147 -3.12 3.70 9.52
N ALA A 148 -3.57 4.17 8.37
CA ALA A 148 -2.83 5.10 7.54
C ALA A 148 -2.57 6.44 8.25
N LYS A 149 -3.55 6.96 9.00
CA LYS A 149 -3.38 8.13 9.87
C LYS A 149 -2.28 7.88 10.91
N ALA A 150 -2.32 6.74 11.60
CA ALA A 150 -1.32 6.37 12.60
C ALA A 150 0.08 6.19 12.00
N LEU A 151 0.19 5.65 10.79
CA LEU A 151 1.46 5.56 10.07
C LEU A 151 1.99 6.97 9.74
N LYS A 152 1.13 7.88 9.29
CA LYS A 152 1.52 9.26 8.96
C LYS A 152 2.06 9.97 10.20
N GLU A 153 1.32 9.93 11.31
CA GLU A 153 1.75 10.49 12.59
C GLU A 153 3.02 9.81 13.12
N GLY A 154 3.09 8.49 13.00
CA GLY A 154 4.24 7.68 13.42
C GLY A 154 5.53 8.01 12.66
N SER A 155 5.47 8.33 11.37
CA SER A 155 6.67 8.73 10.63
C SER A 155 7.22 10.08 11.06
N VAL A 156 6.35 11.03 11.39
CA VAL A 156 6.77 12.32 11.96
C VAL A 156 7.50 12.07 13.28
N LEU A 157 6.97 11.20 14.15
CA LEU A 157 7.63 10.84 15.40
C LEU A 157 8.98 10.15 15.16
N VAL A 158 9.06 9.19 14.24
CA VAL A 158 10.32 8.51 13.91
C VAL A 158 11.37 9.49 13.37
N GLN A 159 10.96 10.40 12.49
CA GLN A 159 11.85 11.44 11.98
C GLN A 159 12.35 12.33 13.12
N HIS A 160 11.44 12.79 14.00
CA HIS A 160 11.81 13.57 15.17
C HIS A 160 12.79 12.83 16.10
N LEU A 161 12.61 11.53 16.30
CA LEU A 161 13.51 10.70 17.10
C LEU A 161 14.89 10.52 16.44
N ILE A 162 14.93 10.43 15.10
CA ILE A 162 16.18 10.38 14.34
C ILE A 162 16.91 11.71 14.46
N ASP A 163 16.21 12.83 14.26
CA ASP A 163 16.76 14.17 14.34
C ASP A 163 17.23 14.50 15.77
N ALA A 164 16.50 14.04 16.79
CA ALA A 164 16.90 14.20 18.19
C ALA A 164 18.12 13.34 18.59
N THR A 165 18.46 12.29 17.82
CA THR A 165 19.62 11.43 18.06
C THR A 165 20.83 11.79 17.19
N GLY A 166 20.67 12.67 16.19
CA GLY A 166 21.72 13.20 15.34
C GLY A 166 21.91 14.70 15.56
N ASP A 167 22.88 15.09 16.40
CA ASP A 167 23.17 16.51 16.64
C ASP A 167 23.84 17.19 15.42
N GLU A 168 23.36 18.40 15.12
CA GLU A 168 23.89 19.45 14.23
C GLU A 168 23.99 19.15 12.71
N ASN A 169 22.95 19.49 11.93
CA ASN A 169 23.03 20.51 10.87
C ASN A 169 21.72 20.71 10.08
N ASP A 170 21.47 22.00 9.83
CA ASP A 170 20.61 22.63 8.81
C ASP A 170 19.07 22.58 8.97
N ASP A 171 18.59 23.68 9.57
CA ASP A 171 17.46 24.51 9.14
C ASP A 171 16.67 24.00 7.91
N ASN A 172 15.39 23.66 8.12
CA ASN A 172 14.35 24.28 7.29
C ASN A 172 12.95 24.24 7.93
N ASP A 173 12.57 25.43 8.38
CA ASP A 173 11.29 26.11 8.24
C ASP A 173 9.98 25.39 8.65
N SER A 174 9.46 25.90 9.76
CA SER A 174 8.11 25.78 10.28
C SER A 174 7.05 26.33 9.32
N GLY A 175 6.08 25.50 8.96
CA GLY A 175 4.80 25.92 8.39
C GLY A 175 3.66 25.61 9.37
N ASP A 176 3.39 26.57 10.25
CA ASP A 176 2.17 26.64 11.06
C ASP A 176 1.00 27.07 10.14
N GLU A 177 -0.06 26.27 10.04
CA GLU A 177 -1.36 26.77 9.57
C GLU A 177 -2.44 26.43 10.59
N THR A 178 -2.71 27.44 11.41
CA THR A 178 -3.87 27.61 12.27
C THR A 178 -5.17 27.70 11.47
N GLY A 179 -6.17 26.91 11.86
CA GLY A 179 -7.60 27.28 11.96
C GLY A 179 -8.37 27.67 10.69
N ASP A 180 -9.43 26.91 10.37
CA ASP A 180 -10.85 27.26 10.61
C ASP A 180 -11.79 26.65 9.55
N ASP A 181 -13.01 26.33 9.98
CA ASP A 181 -14.20 25.87 9.24
C ASP A 181 -14.25 24.41 8.69
N GLU A 182 -14.66 23.48 9.56
CA GLU A 182 -15.15 22.13 9.20
C GLU A 182 -16.46 22.22 8.39
N VAL A 183 -16.33 22.15 7.07
CA VAL A 183 -17.35 21.54 6.20
C VAL A 183 -16.96 20.07 6.09
N GLU A 184 -17.83 19.16 6.54
CA GLU A 184 -17.69 17.71 6.29
C GLU A 184 -17.73 17.46 4.78
N ASP A 185 -16.58 17.52 4.12
CA ASP A 185 -16.40 17.07 2.74
C ASP A 185 -16.54 15.54 2.71
N GLU A 186 -17.38 15.04 1.81
CA GLU A 186 -17.56 13.61 1.61
C GLU A 186 -16.23 12.99 1.12
N VAL A 187 -15.74 11.97 1.83
CA VAL A 187 -14.50 11.27 1.49
C VAL A 187 -14.59 10.68 0.08
N SER A 188 -13.70 11.12 -0.79
CA SER A 188 -13.65 10.70 -2.19
C SER A 188 -12.75 9.47 -2.40
N LYS A 189 -12.79 8.90 -3.60
CA LYS A 189 -11.86 7.83 -4.00
C LYS A 189 -10.41 8.31 -4.11
N GLU A 190 -10.22 9.60 -4.38
CA GLU A 190 -8.92 10.24 -4.39
C GLU A 190 -8.33 10.24 -2.98
N ASP A 191 -9.09 10.68 -1.98
CA ASP A 191 -8.67 10.68 -0.58
C ASP A 191 -8.29 9.27 -0.10
N MET A 192 -9.12 8.27 -0.43
CA MET A 192 -8.82 6.85 -0.13
C MET A 192 -7.52 6.37 -0.79
N SER A 193 -7.29 6.76 -2.04
CA SER A 193 -6.07 6.40 -2.76
C SER A 193 -4.83 7.02 -2.14
N GLU A 194 -4.88 8.28 -1.71
CA GLU A 194 -3.77 8.96 -1.05
C GLU A 194 -3.44 8.35 0.31
N VAL A 195 -4.46 7.98 1.07
CA VAL A 195 -4.32 7.30 2.37
C VAL A 195 -3.63 5.94 2.21
N VAL A 196 -4.05 5.11 1.25
CA VAL A 196 -3.41 3.81 0.98
C VAL A 196 -2.00 3.99 0.40
N LEU A 197 -1.76 5.04 -0.39
CA LEU A 197 -0.42 5.37 -0.88
C LEU A 197 0.53 5.70 0.28
N LEU A 198 0.10 6.56 1.20
CA LEU A 198 0.86 6.88 2.40
C LEU A 198 1.16 5.62 3.21
N GLN A 199 0.15 4.76 3.44
CA GLN A 199 0.35 3.47 4.10
C GLN A 199 1.43 2.62 3.42
N ALA A 200 1.42 2.53 2.08
CA ALA A 200 2.41 1.78 1.32
C ALA A 200 3.83 2.34 1.49
N GLN A 201 4.00 3.67 1.39
CA GLN A 201 5.29 4.33 1.59
C GLN A 201 5.83 4.14 3.00
N LEU A 202 4.95 4.20 3.99
CA LEU A 202 5.32 4.10 5.41
C LEU A 202 5.68 2.67 5.79
N THR A 203 4.91 1.69 5.31
CA THR A 203 5.23 0.26 5.45
C THR A 203 6.55 -0.08 4.75
N ALA A 204 6.82 0.53 3.59
CA ALA A 204 8.10 0.42 2.89
C ALA A 204 9.28 0.98 3.70
N LEU A 205 9.13 2.19 4.25
CA LEU A 205 10.17 2.87 5.02
C LEU A 205 10.50 2.13 6.32
N LEU A 206 9.48 1.60 7.00
CA LEU A 206 9.65 0.90 8.27
C LEU A 206 10.01 -0.59 8.08
N ALA A 207 9.94 -1.11 6.86
CA ALA A 207 10.13 -2.53 6.53
C ALA A 207 9.29 -3.47 7.42
N THR A 208 8.07 -3.03 7.76
CA THR A 208 7.19 -3.73 8.71
C THR A 208 6.42 -4.89 8.08
N ALA A 209 6.49 -5.04 6.76
CA ALA A 209 5.84 -6.13 6.03
C ALA A 209 6.76 -6.73 4.97
N ALA A 210 6.37 -7.92 4.48
CA ALA A 210 7.03 -8.53 3.34
C ALA A 210 6.87 -7.64 2.09
N PRO A 211 7.86 -7.58 1.20
CA PRO A 211 7.80 -6.64 0.08
C PRO A 211 6.66 -6.86 -0.91
N ASP A 212 6.20 -8.10 -1.05
CA ASP A 212 5.00 -8.48 -1.81
C ASP A 212 3.76 -7.74 -1.29
N ALA A 213 3.59 -7.72 0.04
CA ALA A 213 2.48 -7.04 0.70
C ALA A 213 2.60 -5.52 0.57
N ILE A 214 3.81 -4.98 0.61
CA ILE A 214 4.05 -3.54 0.41
C ILE A 214 3.74 -3.15 -1.05
N PHE A 215 4.11 -3.99 -2.02
CA PHE A 215 3.77 -3.79 -3.42
C PHE A 215 2.25 -3.82 -3.66
N ASP A 216 1.54 -4.75 -3.02
CA ASP A 216 0.08 -4.84 -3.11
C ASP A 216 -0.61 -3.58 -2.56
N LEU A 217 -0.08 -2.96 -1.51
CA LEU A 217 -0.59 -1.67 -0.99
C LEU A 217 -0.43 -0.54 -2.01
N PHE A 218 0.74 -0.42 -2.65
CA PHE A 218 0.95 0.56 -3.72
C PHE A 218 -0.01 0.35 -4.90
N LYS A 219 -0.22 -0.90 -5.29
CA LYS A 219 -1.16 -1.27 -6.34
C LYS A 219 -2.60 -0.93 -5.96
N GLN A 220 -3.00 -1.21 -4.72
CA GLN A 220 -4.32 -0.89 -4.19
C GLN A 220 -4.58 0.62 -4.20
N ALA A 221 -3.61 1.43 -3.79
CA ALA A 221 -3.69 2.89 -3.88
C ALA A 221 -3.99 3.34 -5.32
N TYR A 222 -3.27 2.80 -6.30
CA TYR A 222 -3.49 3.12 -7.71
C TYR A 222 -4.84 2.63 -8.26
N GLU A 223 -5.31 1.45 -7.82
CA GLU A 223 -6.58 0.90 -8.27
C GLU A 223 -7.79 1.66 -7.73
N LEU A 224 -7.68 2.23 -6.52
CA LEU A 224 -8.70 3.08 -5.91
C LEU A 224 -8.91 4.39 -6.69
N HIS A 225 -7.81 5.02 -7.15
CA HIS A 225 -7.85 6.22 -7.98
C HIS A 225 -6.74 6.18 -9.04
N ARG A 226 -7.11 5.80 -10.27
CA ARG A 226 -6.14 5.63 -11.37
C ARG A 226 -5.48 6.93 -11.84
N GLU A 227 -6.01 8.08 -11.42
CA GLU A 227 -5.41 9.39 -11.70
C GLU A 227 -4.37 9.77 -10.64
N ASN A 228 -4.24 9.02 -9.54
CA ASN A 228 -3.16 9.18 -8.56
C ASN A 228 -1.83 8.66 -9.12
N VAL A 229 -1.17 9.50 -9.93
CA VAL A 229 0.13 9.19 -10.55
C VAL A 229 1.23 9.00 -9.50
N ASN A 230 1.09 9.63 -8.32
CA ASN A 230 2.05 9.48 -7.23
C ASN A 230 2.11 8.01 -6.75
N ALA A 231 0.98 7.29 -6.75
CA ALA A 231 0.96 5.88 -6.41
C ALA A 231 1.86 5.04 -7.34
N LEU A 232 1.84 5.33 -8.65
CA LEU A 232 2.72 4.66 -9.61
C LEU A 232 4.19 5.05 -9.46
N ILE A 233 4.47 6.32 -9.16
CA ILE A 233 5.85 6.81 -8.99
C ILE A 233 6.49 6.15 -7.77
N GLU A 234 5.77 6.12 -6.66
CA GLU A 234 6.25 5.57 -5.39
C GLU A 234 6.32 4.04 -5.44
N MET A 235 5.37 3.38 -6.09
CA MET A 235 5.44 1.94 -6.39
C MET A 235 6.72 1.59 -7.16
N ASN A 236 7.02 2.32 -8.23
CA ASN A 236 8.24 2.10 -9.02
C ASN A 236 9.51 2.39 -8.22
N THR A 237 9.47 3.44 -7.38
CA THR A 237 10.58 3.80 -6.49
C THR A 237 10.83 2.69 -5.47
N PHE A 238 9.78 2.11 -4.88
CA PHE A 238 9.86 0.99 -3.97
C PHE A 238 10.45 -0.26 -4.65
N VAL A 239 9.93 -0.63 -5.82
CA VAL A 239 10.45 -1.76 -6.61
C VAL A 239 11.93 -1.60 -6.95
N CYS A 240 12.39 -0.37 -7.22
CA CYS A 240 13.80 -0.10 -7.50
C CYS A 240 14.70 -0.21 -6.25
N ARG A 241 14.13 -0.08 -5.04
CA ARG A 241 14.86 -0.08 -3.77
C ARG A 241 14.96 -1.46 -3.15
N VAL A 242 13.97 -2.33 -3.34
CA VAL A 242 14.03 -3.68 -2.76
C VAL A 242 14.70 -4.64 -3.74
N GLU A 243 15.91 -5.08 -3.41
CA GLU A 243 16.57 -6.22 -4.08
C GLU A 243 15.76 -7.49 -3.79
N LEU A 244 14.71 -7.77 -4.58
CA LEU A 244 13.94 -9.00 -4.44
C LEU A 244 14.09 -9.94 -5.61
N THR A 245 14.24 -11.19 -5.23
CA THR A 245 13.93 -12.38 -6.00
C THR A 245 12.44 -12.41 -6.37
N PHE A 246 12.06 -11.88 -7.55
CA PHE A 246 10.69 -11.98 -8.09
C PHE A 246 10.73 -12.35 -9.57
N ASN A 247 10.43 -13.59 -9.89
CA ASN A 247 10.74 -14.13 -11.21
C ASN A 247 9.63 -13.96 -12.27
N GLU A 248 8.41 -13.52 -11.92
CA GLU A 248 7.29 -13.46 -12.89
C GLU A 248 6.71 -12.05 -13.13
N VAL A 249 6.70 -11.16 -12.13
CA VAL A 249 6.05 -9.84 -12.25
C VAL A 249 7.05 -8.71 -12.58
N VAL A 250 8.29 -8.84 -12.13
CA VAL A 250 9.36 -7.84 -12.33
C VAL A 250 9.58 -7.49 -13.80
N PRO A 251 9.72 -8.44 -14.74
CA PRO A 251 9.95 -8.07 -16.13
C PRO A 251 8.79 -7.24 -16.73
N LYS A 252 7.56 -7.47 -16.28
CA LYS A 252 6.39 -6.69 -16.71
C LYS A 252 6.41 -5.26 -16.15
N VAL A 253 6.78 -5.10 -14.88
CA VAL A 253 6.91 -3.77 -14.25
C VAL A 253 8.03 -2.97 -14.91
N LEU A 254 9.18 -3.61 -15.16
CA LEU A 254 10.30 -2.99 -15.85
C LEU A 254 9.94 -2.61 -17.30
N ASP A 255 9.15 -3.43 -18.01
CA ASP A 255 8.65 -3.09 -19.34
C ASP A 255 7.75 -1.84 -19.32
N VAL A 256 6.79 -1.78 -18.39
CA VAL A 256 5.91 -0.61 -18.23
C VAL A 256 6.71 0.65 -17.88
N LEU A 257 7.66 0.55 -16.95
CA LEU A 257 8.55 1.66 -16.60
C LEU A 257 9.35 2.12 -17.82
N GLY A 258 9.95 1.18 -18.56
CA GLY A 258 10.70 1.49 -19.77
C GLY A 258 9.86 2.16 -20.86
N ARG A 259 8.62 1.70 -21.09
CA ARG A 259 7.66 2.35 -22.01
C ARG A 259 7.40 3.80 -21.61
N ASN A 260 7.20 4.05 -20.32
CA ASN A 260 6.99 5.41 -19.81
C ASN A 260 8.20 6.31 -20.03
N LEU A 261 9.42 5.79 -19.80
CA LEU A 261 10.66 6.53 -20.05
C LEU A 261 10.84 6.85 -21.54
N VAL A 262 10.52 5.91 -22.44
CA VAL A 262 10.52 6.15 -23.90
C VAL A 262 9.50 7.23 -24.27
N ALA A 263 8.30 7.21 -23.69
CA ALA A 263 7.29 8.25 -23.92
C ALA A 263 7.77 9.63 -23.43
N GLN A 264 8.44 9.70 -22.28
CA GLN A 264 9.06 10.93 -21.79
C GLN A 264 10.16 11.43 -22.74
N LEU A 265 10.99 10.55 -23.30
CA LEU A 265 12.01 10.91 -24.30
C LEU A 265 11.42 11.33 -25.65
N LYS A 266 10.21 10.86 -26.00
CA LYS A 266 9.45 11.35 -27.16
C LYS A 266 8.93 12.77 -26.92
N ALA A 267 8.51 13.09 -25.69
CA ALA A 267 7.93 14.38 -25.32
C ALA A 267 8.98 15.45 -24.96
N SER A 268 10.10 15.04 -24.36
CA SER A 268 11.20 15.90 -23.93
C SER A 268 12.44 15.63 -24.77
N SER A 269 12.97 16.67 -25.43
CA SER A 269 14.09 16.48 -26.35
C SER A 269 15.39 16.12 -25.63
N SER A 270 16.02 15.02 -26.04
CA SER A 270 17.46 14.72 -25.94
C SER A 270 18.11 14.70 -24.54
N SER A 271 17.53 13.99 -23.57
CA SER A 271 18.24 13.66 -22.33
C SER A 271 19.04 12.35 -22.45
N ASN A 272 20.37 12.46 -22.46
CA ASN A 272 21.26 11.30 -22.51
C ASN A 272 21.16 10.43 -21.24
N GLU A 273 20.93 11.05 -20.08
CA GLU A 273 20.80 10.35 -18.80
C GLU A 273 19.49 9.55 -18.75
N LEU A 274 18.38 10.16 -19.16
CA LEU A 274 17.08 9.50 -19.24
C LEU A 274 17.09 8.38 -20.29
N HIS A 275 17.79 8.58 -21.41
CA HIS A 275 18.02 7.54 -22.42
C HIS A 275 18.83 6.36 -21.86
N ALA A 276 19.94 6.63 -21.16
CA ALA A 276 20.75 5.59 -20.53
C ALA A 276 19.95 4.80 -19.48
N HIS A 277 19.08 5.49 -18.74
CA HIS A 277 18.19 4.87 -17.77
C HIS A 277 17.12 3.99 -18.44
N ALA A 278 16.44 4.50 -19.47
CA ALA A 278 15.46 3.75 -20.26
C ALA A 278 16.07 2.47 -20.87
N LEU A 279 17.27 2.60 -21.45
CA LEU A 279 18.00 1.47 -22.03
C LEU A 279 18.27 0.39 -20.99
N LYS A 280 18.77 0.77 -19.80
CA LYS A 280 19.10 -0.18 -18.73
C LYS A 280 17.85 -0.88 -18.19
N VAL A 281 16.78 -0.15 -17.94
CA VAL A 281 15.50 -0.68 -17.44
C VAL A 281 14.91 -1.71 -18.42
N LEU A 282 14.90 -1.36 -19.71
CA LEU A 282 14.34 -2.24 -20.74
C LEU A 282 15.20 -3.47 -21.02
N GLN A 283 16.53 -3.35 -20.97
CA GLN A 283 17.43 -4.51 -21.04
C GLN A 283 17.23 -5.45 -19.85
N CYS A 284 17.02 -4.91 -18.65
CA CYS A 284 16.68 -5.72 -17.48
C CYS A 284 15.31 -6.41 -17.64
N ALA A 285 14.30 -5.72 -18.19
CA ALA A 285 13.00 -6.32 -18.49
C ALA A 285 13.14 -7.53 -19.42
N HIS A 286 13.90 -7.35 -20.52
CA HIS A 286 14.12 -8.39 -21.51
C HIS A 286 14.97 -9.55 -21.00
N HIS A 287 16.00 -9.26 -20.19
CA HIS A 287 16.84 -10.30 -19.59
C HIS A 287 16.05 -11.24 -18.67
N LEU A 288 14.98 -10.73 -18.07
CA LEU A 288 14.13 -11.47 -17.15
C LEU A 288 12.92 -12.12 -17.85
N HIS A 289 12.57 -11.71 -19.07
CA HIS A 289 11.47 -12.29 -19.84
C HIS A 289 11.58 -12.01 -21.33
N ASP A 290 11.50 -13.08 -22.13
CA ASP A 290 11.68 -13.07 -23.58
C ASP A 290 10.83 -12.02 -24.32
N ALA A 291 9.53 -11.92 -23.99
CA ALA A 291 8.61 -11.01 -24.70
C ALA A 291 8.59 -9.56 -24.17
N PHE A 292 9.23 -9.26 -23.04
CA PHE A 292 9.17 -7.93 -22.43
C PHE A 292 10.42 -7.11 -22.76
N GLY A 293 10.29 -5.78 -22.82
CA GLY A 293 11.37 -4.86 -23.12
C GLY A 293 11.73 -4.73 -24.61
N CYS A 294 11.64 -5.80 -25.40
CA CYS A 294 12.14 -5.83 -26.79
C CYS A 294 11.49 -4.78 -27.71
N TYR A 295 10.16 -4.62 -27.69
CA TYR A 295 9.48 -3.63 -28.55
C TYR A 295 9.88 -2.19 -28.17
N SER A 296 9.93 -1.93 -26.87
CA SER A 296 10.32 -0.64 -26.33
C SER A 296 11.80 -0.32 -26.58
N LEU A 297 12.69 -1.32 -26.61
CA LEU A 297 14.09 -1.17 -27.00
C LEU A 297 14.21 -0.79 -28.47
N ALA A 298 13.46 -1.47 -29.34
CA ALA A 298 13.38 -1.10 -30.75
C ALA A 298 12.91 0.35 -30.90
N ALA A 299 11.82 0.73 -30.22
CA ALA A 299 11.26 2.08 -30.26
C ALA A 299 12.24 3.13 -29.70
N LEU A 300 13.02 2.80 -28.67
CA LEU A 300 14.06 3.66 -28.10
C LEU A 300 15.14 3.97 -29.13
N HIS A 301 15.62 2.96 -29.86
CA HIS A 301 16.59 3.10 -30.95
C HIS A 301 16.00 3.75 -32.22
N ALA A 302 14.69 3.86 -32.31
CA ALA A 302 14.00 4.59 -33.38
C ALA A 302 13.79 6.08 -33.05
N LEU A 303 14.06 6.53 -31.82
CA LEU A 303 13.88 7.93 -31.46
C LEU A 303 14.79 8.86 -32.30
N PRO A 304 14.28 10.00 -32.81
CA PRO A 304 15.07 10.90 -33.67
C PRO A 304 16.40 11.37 -33.04
N ALA A 305 16.44 11.55 -31.72
CA ALA A 305 17.64 11.99 -31.00
C ALA A 305 18.66 10.87 -30.75
N PHE A 306 18.26 9.60 -30.88
CA PHE A 306 19.05 8.42 -30.50
C PHE A 306 19.05 7.34 -31.57
N VAL A 307 18.85 7.75 -32.82
CA VAL A 307 18.62 6.85 -33.95
C VAL A 307 19.76 5.85 -34.08
N ASN A 308 19.43 4.57 -34.03
CA ASN A 308 20.37 3.48 -34.27
C ASN A 308 19.66 2.38 -35.08
N PRO A 309 19.75 2.44 -36.42
CA PRO A 309 19.04 1.51 -37.30
C PRO A 309 19.46 0.05 -37.09
N THR A 310 20.72 -0.19 -36.73
CA THR A 310 21.24 -1.54 -36.49
C THR A 310 20.60 -2.16 -35.26
N GLU A 311 20.64 -1.48 -34.12
CA GLU A 311 20.03 -1.98 -32.87
C GLU A 311 18.51 -2.04 -32.99
N CYS A 312 17.88 -1.05 -33.65
CA CYS A 312 16.45 -1.08 -33.90
C CYS A 312 16.02 -2.33 -34.68
N HIS A 313 16.77 -2.71 -35.72
CA HIS A 313 16.50 -3.91 -36.51
C HIS A 313 16.64 -5.18 -35.67
N VAL A 314 17.73 -5.30 -34.90
CA VAL A 314 17.98 -6.44 -33.99
C VAL A 314 16.82 -6.63 -33.03
N TRP A 315 16.33 -5.56 -32.41
CA TRP A 315 15.22 -5.65 -31.46
C TRP A 315 13.87 -5.94 -32.13
N LEU A 316 13.64 -5.47 -33.37
CA LEU A 316 12.45 -5.85 -34.15
C LEU A 316 12.47 -7.34 -34.56
N ASP A 317 13.62 -7.86 -35.02
CA ASP A 317 13.80 -9.31 -35.28
C ASP A 317 13.56 -10.13 -34.00
N THR A 318 14.03 -9.62 -32.86
CA THR A 318 13.80 -10.24 -31.55
C THR A 318 12.30 -10.26 -31.20
N CYS A 319 11.58 -9.15 -31.41
CA CYS A 319 10.13 -9.09 -31.20
C CYS A 319 9.37 -10.08 -32.08
N GLU A 320 9.75 -10.19 -33.34
CA GLU A 320 9.16 -11.16 -34.29
C GLU A 320 9.35 -12.59 -33.79
N SER A 321 10.57 -12.92 -33.32
CA SER A 321 10.88 -14.28 -32.82
C SER A 321 10.02 -14.71 -31.63
N TYR A 322 9.50 -13.75 -30.86
CA TYR A 322 8.61 -13.98 -29.72
C TYR A 322 7.13 -13.69 -30.02
N GLY A 323 6.78 -13.33 -31.27
CA GLY A 323 5.41 -13.02 -31.67
C GLY A 323 4.86 -11.71 -31.12
N VAL A 324 5.70 -10.81 -30.60
CA VAL A 324 5.28 -9.54 -29.99
C VAL A 324 4.73 -8.57 -31.04
N LEU A 325 5.21 -8.66 -32.29
CA LEU A 325 4.82 -7.74 -33.36
C LEU A 325 3.38 -7.93 -33.84
N ASP A 326 2.82 -9.14 -33.70
CA ASP A 326 1.45 -9.46 -34.11
C ASP A 326 0.42 -8.58 -33.37
N ASP A 327 0.68 -8.27 -32.11
CA ASP A 327 -0.21 -7.49 -31.25
C ASP A 327 0.19 -6.02 -31.13
N GLU A 328 1.50 -5.72 -31.19
CA GLU A 328 2.01 -4.40 -30.78
C GLU A 328 2.53 -3.52 -31.93
N PHE A 329 2.79 -4.06 -33.13
CA PHE A 329 3.53 -3.31 -34.15
C PHE A 329 2.78 -2.07 -34.66
N GLN A 330 3.45 -0.92 -34.58
CA GLN A 330 2.96 0.33 -35.15
C GLN A 330 4.04 1.00 -35.99
N ALA A 331 3.90 0.99 -37.31
CA ALA A 331 4.87 1.58 -38.25
C ALA A 331 5.23 3.05 -37.94
N ARG A 332 4.31 3.80 -37.33
CA ARG A 332 4.53 5.20 -36.92
C ARG A 332 5.63 5.36 -35.85
N ASP A 333 5.84 4.36 -34.99
CA ASP A 333 6.86 4.41 -33.94
C ASP A 333 8.27 4.36 -34.53
N PHE A 334 8.40 3.91 -35.78
CA PHE A 334 9.65 3.64 -36.48
C PHE A 334 9.82 4.50 -37.73
N ILE A 335 9.18 5.68 -37.79
CA ILE A 335 9.21 6.55 -38.97
C ILE A 335 10.62 6.97 -39.40
N THR A 336 11.57 6.99 -38.46
CA THR A 336 13.00 7.27 -38.69
C THR A 336 13.71 6.14 -39.45
N MET A 337 13.09 4.96 -39.54
CA MET A 337 13.62 3.77 -40.23
C MET A 337 13.01 3.56 -41.62
N LYS A 338 12.11 4.43 -42.08
CA LYS A 338 11.36 4.27 -43.35
C LYS A 338 12.22 4.05 -44.59
N ASP A 339 13.45 4.56 -44.58
CA ASP A 339 14.40 4.50 -45.70
C ASP A 339 15.37 3.31 -45.58
N GLN A 340 15.21 2.47 -44.54
CA GLN A 340 15.98 1.24 -44.36
C GLN A 340 15.40 0.11 -45.21
N ASP A 341 16.26 -0.63 -45.90
CA ASP A 341 15.86 -1.70 -46.82
C ASP A 341 15.02 -2.79 -46.15
N TRP A 342 15.25 -3.05 -44.86
CA TRP A 342 14.54 -4.04 -44.04
C TRP A 342 13.16 -3.56 -43.54
N PHE A 343 12.93 -2.24 -43.43
CA PHE A 343 11.73 -1.70 -42.79
C PHE A 343 10.45 -2.06 -43.53
N GLY A 344 10.52 -2.13 -44.87
CA GLY A 344 9.39 -2.51 -45.71
C GLY A 344 8.85 -3.91 -45.42
N ALA A 345 9.68 -4.82 -44.88
CA ALA A 345 9.25 -6.17 -44.53
C ALA A 345 8.34 -6.18 -43.30
N PHE A 346 8.64 -5.35 -42.28
CA PHE A 346 7.81 -5.20 -41.08
C PHE A 346 6.56 -4.35 -41.32
N ALA A 347 6.66 -3.30 -42.15
CA ALA A 347 5.56 -2.36 -42.39
C ALA A 347 4.51 -2.86 -43.41
N ALA A 348 4.68 -4.06 -43.97
CA ALA A 348 3.74 -4.63 -44.94
C ALA A 348 2.39 -4.99 -44.27
N PRO A 349 1.24 -4.89 -44.96
CA PRO A 349 -0.09 -5.15 -44.39
C PRO A 349 -0.31 -6.57 -43.81
N ASN A 350 0.59 -7.51 -44.09
CA ASN A 350 0.58 -8.90 -43.62
C ASN A 350 1.92 -9.28 -42.97
N GLY A 351 2.66 -8.32 -42.41
CA GLY A 351 4.04 -8.47 -41.92
C GLY A 351 4.25 -9.72 -41.07
N THR A 352 4.68 -10.78 -41.73
CA THR A 352 5.18 -12.04 -41.17
C THR A 352 6.51 -12.23 -41.87
N LEU A 353 7.61 -12.22 -41.13
CA LEU A 353 8.88 -12.65 -41.70
C LEU A 353 8.82 -14.18 -41.84
N HIS A 354 8.27 -14.67 -42.96
CA HIS A 354 8.63 -16.01 -43.39
C HIS A 354 10.13 -16.00 -43.75
N PRO A 355 10.91 -16.96 -43.22
CA PRO A 355 12.36 -16.91 -43.27
C PRO A 355 12.82 -16.99 -44.73
N VAL A 356 13.62 -16.01 -45.17
CA VAL A 356 14.58 -16.29 -46.24
C VAL A 356 15.61 -17.22 -45.61
N HIS A 357 15.41 -18.52 -45.80
CA HIS A 357 16.43 -19.53 -45.56
C HIS A 357 17.77 -18.97 -46.02
N ALA A 358 18.72 -18.91 -45.09
CA ALA A 358 20.12 -18.94 -45.47
C ALA A 358 20.25 -20.08 -46.49
N GLU A 359 20.57 -19.73 -47.74
CA GLU A 359 21.12 -20.70 -48.67
C GLU A 359 22.35 -21.27 -47.98
N LEU A 360 22.13 -22.42 -47.34
CA LEU A 360 23.15 -23.38 -47.06
C LEU A 360 23.68 -23.73 -48.45
N VAL A 361 24.74 -23.03 -48.87
CA VAL A 361 25.54 -23.40 -50.01
C VAL A 361 26.14 -24.75 -49.65
N VAL A 362 25.35 -25.79 -49.90
CA VAL A 362 25.82 -27.16 -49.98
C VAL A 362 26.81 -27.14 -51.13
N ALA A 363 28.09 -27.18 -50.77
CA ALA A 363 29.17 -27.36 -51.72
C ALA A 363 28.78 -28.50 -52.68
N PRO A 364 28.90 -28.33 -54.01
CA PRO A 364 28.53 -29.38 -54.93
C PRO A 364 29.40 -30.60 -54.66
N SER A 365 28.71 -31.69 -54.30
CA SER A 365 29.26 -33.02 -54.13
C SER A 365 30.16 -33.36 -55.32
N ALA A 366 31.38 -33.81 -55.03
CA ALA A 366 32.34 -34.28 -56.02
C ALA A 366 31.70 -35.31 -56.97
N PRO A 367 31.96 -35.25 -58.29
CA PRO A 367 31.45 -36.27 -59.21
C PRO A 367 32.19 -37.58 -58.94
N SER A 368 31.46 -38.60 -58.52
CA SER A 368 31.96 -39.98 -58.50
C SER A 368 31.93 -40.57 -59.92
N PRO A 369 32.91 -41.39 -60.30
CA PRO A 369 33.14 -41.78 -61.69
C PRO A 369 32.33 -43.02 -62.08
N SER A 370 31.71 -43.00 -63.26
CA SER A 370 31.36 -44.20 -64.04
C SER A 370 30.94 -43.75 -65.45
N SER A 371 31.78 -43.88 -66.47
CA SER A 371 32.21 -45.08 -67.22
C SER A 371 31.37 -45.32 -68.48
N SER A 372 32.13 -45.43 -69.58
CA SER A 372 31.85 -46.15 -70.84
C SER A 372 30.79 -45.61 -71.82
N SER A 373 31.26 -45.01 -72.92
CA SER A 373 31.40 -45.70 -74.22
C SER A 373 32.38 -44.96 -75.12
#